data_AF-A0A6J6S154-F1
#
_entry.id   AF-A0A6J6S154-F1
#
_cell.length_a   1.000
_cell.length_b   1.000
_cell.length_c   1.000
_cell.angle_alpha   90.00
_cell.angle_beta   90.00
_cell.angle_gamma   90.00
#
_symmetry.space_group_name_H-M   'P 1'
#
loop_
_entity.id
_entity.type
_entity.pdbx_description
1 polymer ?
#
loop_
_entity_poly.entity_id
_entity_poly.type
_entity_poly.pdbx_seq_one_letter_code
_entity_poly.pdbx_strand_id
1 'polypeptide(L)'
;MDIALFLVAMTSGVLVVTAVSERLDLPSPLVLIVVGVIASYVPAVPEVHLEPEIVLLGLLPPLLYAAALQTSLVDFNANRRPILLLSVGLVVFTTFGVGALVHLLLPGVSWPAALAIGAVVAPPDAVAATAIGRRIGLPRRIVTILEGESLLNDATALVAL
;
A
#
# COMPACT_ATOMS: atom_id res chain seq x y z
N MET A 1 17.73 11.75 -24.07
CA MET A 1 16.78 10.93 -24.87
C MET A 1 16.55 9.58 -24.20
N ASP A 2 17.58 9.00 -23.60
CA ASP A 2 17.55 7.69 -22.95
C ASP A 2 16.64 7.62 -21.71
N ILE A 3 16.60 8.67 -20.88
CA ILE A 3 15.69 8.74 -19.72
C ILE A 3 14.22 8.73 -20.17
N ALA A 4 13.88 9.48 -21.22
CA ALA A 4 12.51 9.50 -21.74
C ALA A 4 12.11 8.14 -22.30
N LEU A 5 13.00 7.49 -23.06
CA LEU A 5 12.78 6.14 -23.57
C LEU A 5 12.64 5.12 -22.43
N PHE A 6 13.46 5.24 -21.38
CA PHE A 6 13.37 4.39 -20.20
C PHE A 6 12.03 4.56 -19.46
N LEU A 7 11.61 5.80 -19.19
CA LEU A 7 10.33 6.06 -18.54
C LEU A 7 9.14 5.56 -19.36
N VAL A 8 9.19 5.72 -20.69
CA VAL A 8 8.15 5.20 -21.60
C VAL A 8 8.15 3.67 -21.62
N ALA A 9 9.33 3.02 -21.69
CA ALA A 9 9.45 1.57 -21.62
C ALA A 9 8.92 1.02 -20.29
N MET A 10 9.27 1.66 -19.18
CA MET A 10 8.78 1.27 -17.85
C MET A 10 7.27 1.45 -17.74
N THR A 11 6.74 2.61 -18.14
CA THR A 11 5.30 2.89 -18.08
C THR A 11 4.51 1.94 -18.97
N SER A 12 4.98 1.70 -20.19
CA SER A 12 4.34 0.74 -21.11
C SER A 12 4.41 -0.68 -20.57
N GLY A 13 5.52 -1.10 -19.96
CA GLY A 13 5.63 -2.39 -19.27
C GLY A 13 4.61 -2.54 -18.14
N VAL A 14 4.49 -1.54 -17.26
CA VAL A 14 3.48 -1.52 -16.19
C VAL A 14 2.06 -1.60 -16.75
N LEU A 15 1.75 -0.83 -17.79
CA LEU A 15 0.43 -0.85 -18.45
C LEU A 15 0.11 -2.22 -19.06
N VAL A 16 1.07 -2.83 -19.76
CA VAL A 16 0.89 -4.16 -20.37
C VAL A 16 0.66 -5.22 -19.31
N VAL A 17 1.50 -5.24 -18.26
CA VAL A 17 1.36 -6.22 -17.17
C VAL A 17 0.02 -6.04 -16.46
N THR A 18 -0.39 -4.79 -16.21
CA THR A 18 -1.69 -4.49 -15.58
C THR A 18 -2.85 -4.96 -16.47
N ALA A 19 -2.83 -4.64 -17.75
CA ALA A 19 -3.86 -5.06 -18.71
C ALA A 19 -3.96 -6.59 -18.86
N VAL A 20 -2.81 -7.29 -18.82
CA VAL A 20 -2.80 -8.76 -18.84
C VAL A 20 -3.31 -9.33 -17.51
N SER A 21 -2.92 -8.75 -16.38
CA SER A 21 -3.37 -9.18 -15.05
C SER A 21 -4.88 -9.09 -14.91
N GLU A 22 -5.47 -7.97 -15.36
CA GLU A 22 -6.91 -7.76 -15.37
C GLU A 22 -7.65 -8.76 -16.27
N ARG A 23 -7.08 -9.10 -17.44
CA ARG A 23 -7.67 -10.11 -18.35
C ARG A 23 -7.64 -11.52 -17.78
N LEU A 24 -6.70 -11.82 -16.89
CA LEU A 24 -6.56 -13.11 -16.23
C LEU A 24 -7.23 -13.15 -14.85
N ASP A 25 -7.94 -12.08 -14.46
CA ASP A 25 -8.55 -11.90 -13.14
C ASP A 25 -7.55 -12.07 -11.97
N LEU A 26 -6.29 -11.67 -12.19
CA LEU A 26 -5.24 -11.69 -11.18
C LEU A 26 -5.05 -10.30 -10.54
N PRO A 27 -4.73 -10.22 -9.23
CA PRO A 27 -4.39 -8.95 -8.60
C PRO A 27 -3.13 -8.33 -9.22
N SER A 28 -3.28 -7.21 -9.91
CA SER A 28 -2.19 -6.50 -10.60
C SER A 28 -0.96 -6.23 -9.72
N PRO A 29 -1.08 -5.83 -8.43
CA PRO A 29 0.08 -5.61 -7.56
C PRO A 29 0.95 -6.86 -7.41
N LEU A 30 0.35 -8.03 -7.26
CA LEU A 30 1.10 -9.30 -7.11
C LEU A 30 1.84 -9.65 -8.40
N VAL A 31 1.18 -9.50 -9.55
CA VAL A 31 1.80 -9.80 -10.85
C VAL A 31 2.94 -8.82 -11.13
N LEU A 32 2.77 -7.53 -10.81
CA LEU A 32 3.82 -6.52 -10.94
C LEU A 32 5.03 -6.82 -10.06
N ILE A 33 4.83 -7.28 -8.82
CA ILE A 33 5.93 -7.72 -7.94
C ILE A 33 6.70 -8.88 -8.58
N VAL A 34 5.99 -9.93 -9.03
CA VAL A 34 6.62 -11.10 -9.65
C VAL A 34 7.39 -10.71 -10.91
N VAL A 35 6.79 -9.91 -11.78
CA VAL A 35 7.45 -9.44 -13.01
C VAL A 35 8.65 -8.56 -12.67
N GLY A 36 8.54 -7.67 -11.68
CA GLY A 36 9.63 -6.82 -11.22
C GLY A 36 10.81 -7.61 -10.65
N VAL A 37 10.54 -8.64 -9.85
CA VAL A 37 11.56 -9.56 -9.34
C VAL A 37 12.22 -10.33 -10.48
N ILE A 38 11.47 -10.85 -11.44
CA ILE A 38 12.05 -11.54 -12.60
C ILE A 38 12.91 -10.57 -13.42
N ALA A 39 12.42 -9.34 -13.63
CA ALA A 39 13.12 -8.31 -14.38
C ALA A 39 14.42 -7.86 -13.70
N SER A 40 14.50 -7.87 -12.36
CA SER A 40 15.71 -7.46 -11.64
C SER A 40 16.90 -8.41 -11.86
N TYR A 41 16.64 -9.66 -12.26
CA TYR A 41 17.69 -10.62 -12.64
C TYR A 41 18.16 -10.47 -14.10
N VAL A 42 17.51 -9.61 -14.90
CA VAL A 42 17.85 -9.42 -16.33
C VAL A 42 18.97 -8.38 -16.45
N PRO A 43 20.16 -8.72 -16.99
CA PRO A 43 21.31 -7.81 -17.05
C PRO A 43 21.09 -6.53 -17.89
N ALA A 44 20.09 -6.54 -18.78
CA ALA A 44 19.72 -5.41 -19.60
C ALA A 44 18.87 -4.36 -18.85
N VAL A 45 18.35 -4.70 -17.67
CA VAL A 45 17.57 -3.78 -16.83
C VAL A 45 18.56 -2.99 -15.95
N PRO A 46 18.60 -1.66 -16.04
CA PRO A 46 19.48 -0.86 -15.21
C PRO A 46 19.05 -0.93 -13.74
N GLU A 47 20.03 -0.89 -12.83
CA GLU A 47 19.76 -0.77 -11.40
C GLU A 47 19.19 0.62 -11.08
N VAL A 48 17.88 0.65 -10.80
CA VAL A 48 17.20 1.88 -10.39
C VAL A 48 17.28 2.00 -8.87
N HIS A 49 18.01 3.00 -8.40
CA HIS A 49 18.01 3.38 -6.99
C HIS A 49 16.89 4.39 -6.75
N LEU A 50 15.88 3.99 -5.99
CA LEU A 50 14.76 4.84 -5.61
C LEU A 50 15.07 5.51 -4.27
N GLU A 51 15.33 6.82 -4.31
CA GLU A 51 15.50 7.61 -3.10
C GLU A 51 14.18 7.69 -2.32
N PRO A 52 14.17 7.41 -0.99
CA PRO A 52 12.97 7.49 -0.18
C PRO A 52 12.26 8.84 -0.27
N GLU A 53 13.01 9.94 -0.43
CA GLU A 53 12.49 11.30 -0.55
C GLU A 53 11.60 11.46 -1.78
N ILE A 54 11.93 10.80 -2.89
CA ILE A 54 11.11 10.80 -4.11
C ILE A 54 9.77 10.12 -3.83
N VAL A 55 9.77 9.04 -3.05
CA VAL A 55 8.54 8.34 -2.68
C VAL A 55 7.74 9.18 -1.68
N LEU A 56 8.35 9.57 -0.56
CA LEU A 56 7.69 10.22 0.57
C LEU A 56 7.23 11.65 0.27
N LEU A 57 7.99 12.43 -0.51
CA LEU A 57 7.64 13.81 -0.86
C LEU A 57 7.10 13.95 -2.28
N GLY A 58 7.56 13.11 -3.22
CA GLY A 58 7.15 13.20 -4.62
C GLY A 58 5.87 12.44 -4.94
N LEU A 59 5.79 11.16 -4.57
CA LEU A 59 4.69 10.27 -4.95
C LEU A 59 3.56 10.25 -3.91
N LEU A 60 3.90 10.13 -2.64
CA LEU A 60 2.95 9.88 -1.56
C LEU A 60 1.95 11.05 -1.38
N PRO A 61 2.36 12.34 -1.36
CA PRO A 61 1.41 13.43 -1.14
C PRO A 61 0.37 13.58 -2.26
N PRO A 62 0.73 13.56 -3.56
CA PRO A 62 -0.26 13.54 -4.64
C PRO A 62 -1.22 12.34 -4.58
N LEU A 63 -0.72 11.15 -4.24
CA LEU A 63 -1.55 9.94 -4.11
C LEU A 63 -2.56 10.07 -2.96
N LEU A 64 -2.12 10.48 -1.78
CA LEU A 64 -3.01 10.73 -0.64
C LEU A 64 -4.02 11.84 -0.93
N TYR A 65 -3.60 12.90 -1.62
CA TYR A 65 -4.51 13.98 -2.02
C TYR A 65 -5.59 13.49 -2.99
N ALA A 66 -5.21 12.73 -4.01
CA ALA A 66 -6.14 12.15 -4.97
C ALA A 66 -7.12 11.18 -4.30
N ALA A 67 -6.66 10.39 -3.32
CA ALA A 67 -7.49 9.48 -2.55
C ALA A 67 -8.46 10.24 -1.63
N ALA A 68 -8.00 11.31 -0.97
CA ALA A 68 -8.84 12.18 -0.15
C ALA A 68 -9.97 12.84 -0.96
N LEU A 69 -9.70 13.27 -2.21
CA LEU A 69 -10.72 13.85 -3.10
C LEU A 69 -11.81 12.86 -3.52
N GLN A 70 -11.50 11.57 -3.60
CA GLN A 70 -12.47 10.52 -3.95
C GLN A 70 -13.36 10.10 -2.77
N THR A 71 -13.08 10.62 -1.57
CA THR A 71 -13.71 10.16 -0.34
C THR A 71 -14.90 11.03 0.06
N SER A 72 -16.04 10.39 0.31
CA SER A 72 -17.24 11.06 0.82
C SER A 72 -17.11 11.39 2.31
N LEU A 73 -17.02 12.68 2.64
CA LEU A 73 -16.99 13.14 4.04
C LEU A 73 -18.28 12.79 4.81
N VAL A 74 -19.42 12.71 4.12
CA VAL A 74 -20.71 12.37 4.72
C VAL A 74 -20.73 10.90 5.14
N ASP A 75 -20.32 10.00 4.25
CA ASP A 75 -20.30 8.56 4.53
C ASP A 75 -19.19 8.18 5.52
N PHE A 76 -18.06 8.91 5.46
CA PHE A 76 -17.02 8.85 6.48
C PHE A 76 -17.59 9.24 7.85
N ASN A 77 -18.30 10.38 7.95
CA ASN A 77 -18.89 10.83 9.21
C ASN A 77 -19.86 9.80 9.80
N ALA A 78 -20.68 9.18 8.96
CA ALA A 78 -21.61 8.13 9.36
C ALA A 78 -20.93 6.85 9.91
N ASN A 79 -19.69 6.58 9.51
CA ASN A 79 -18.94 5.38 9.90
C ASN A 79 -17.61 5.68 10.62
N ARG A 80 -17.47 6.87 11.22
CA ARG A 80 -16.23 7.32 11.89
C ARG A 80 -15.66 6.33 12.89
N ARG A 81 -16.51 5.73 13.73
CA ARG A 81 -16.06 4.82 14.78
C ARG A 81 -15.41 3.54 14.21
N PRO A 82 -16.07 2.78 13.32
CA PRO A 82 -15.43 1.66 12.62
C PRO A 82 -14.14 2.07 11.90
N ILE A 83 -14.17 3.17 11.16
CA ILE A 83 -13.01 3.63 10.40
C ILE A 83 -11.82 3.93 11.31
N LEU A 84 -12.01 4.73 12.38
CA LEU A 84 -10.92 5.05 13.32
C LEU A 84 -10.40 3.84 14.08
N LEU A 85 -11.27 2.89 14.44
CA LEU A 85 -10.84 1.66 15.10
C LEU A 85 -9.97 0.79 14.19
N LEU A 86 -10.33 0.70 12.91
CA LEU A 86 -9.57 -0.08 11.94
C LEU A 86 -8.31 0.66 11.46
N SER A 87 -8.39 1.97 11.25
CA SER A 87 -7.25 2.72 10.71
C SER A 87 -6.21 3.13 11.75
N VAL A 88 -6.62 3.32 13.01
CA VAL A 88 -5.71 3.72 14.10
C VAL A 88 -5.57 2.61 15.13
N GLY A 89 -6.69 2.13 15.66
CA GLY A 89 -6.69 1.12 16.73
C GLY A 89 -6.00 -0.17 16.30
N LEU A 90 -6.39 -0.72 15.16
CA LEU A 90 -5.82 -1.95 14.61
C LEU A 90 -4.36 -1.75 14.18
N VAL A 91 -4.02 -0.61 13.58
CA VAL A 91 -2.62 -0.29 13.20
C VAL A 91 -1.72 -0.24 14.42
N VAL A 92 -2.11 0.49 15.47
CA VAL A 92 -1.34 0.53 16.73
C VAL A 92 -1.21 -0.87 17.33
N PHE A 93 -2.32 -1.61 17.41
CA PHE A 93 -2.32 -2.97 17.95
C PHE A 93 -1.40 -3.92 17.17
N THR A 94 -1.45 -3.89 15.84
CA THR A 94 -0.62 -4.72 14.97
C THR A 94 0.84 -4.30 15.01
N THR A 95 1.15 -3.00 15.07
CA THR A 95 2.51 -2.49 15.25
C THR A 95 3.16 -3.04 16.52
N PHE A 96 2.47 -2.95 17.66
CA PHE A 96 2.98 -3.50 18.92
C PHE A 96 3.01 -5.03 18.91
N GLY A 97 2.00 -5.69 18.35
CA GLY A 97 1.94 -7.15 18.27
C GLY A 97 3.07 -7.74 17.42
N VAL A 98 3.25 -7.22 16.22
CA VAL A 98 4.34 -7.62 15.31
C VAL A 98 5.70 -7.21 15.87
N GLY A 99 5.83 -6.01 16.41
CA GLY A 99 7.08 -5.56 17.02
C GLY A 99 7.51 -6.42 18.21
N ALA A 100 6.57 -6.77 19.09
CA ALA A 100 6.84 -7.70 20.20
C ALA A 100 7.23 -9.09 19.69
N LEU A 101 6.55 -9.60 18.66
CA LEU A 101 6.87 -10.88 18.03
C LEU A 101 8.29 -10.87 17.42
N VAL A 102 8.64 -9.81 16.69
CA VAL A 102 9.98 -9.64 16.10
C VAL A 102 11.05 -9.59 17.19
N HIS A 103 10.83 -8.81 18.24
CA HIS A 103 11.78 -8.72 19.35
C HIS A 103 11.95 -10.05 20.09
N LEU A 104 10.88 -10.84 20.21
CA LEU A 104 10.92 -12.18 20.82
C LEU A 104 11.68 -13.19 19.95
N LEU A 105 11.45 -13.18 18.63
CA LEU A 105 12.09 -14.11 17.70
C LEU A 105 13.55 -13.73 17.39
N LEU A 106 13.85 -12.43 17.43
CA LEU A 106 15.16 -11.86 17.12
C LEU A 106 15.62 -10.95 18.28
N PRO A 107 16.11 -11.54 19.40
CA PRO A 107 16.49 -10.78 20.60
C PRO A 107 17.64 -9.79 20.39
N GLY A 108 18.33 -9.83 19.25
CA GLY A 108 19.34 -8.84 18.85
C GLY A 108 18.77 -7.56 18.23
N VAL A 109 17.47 -7.51 17.93
CA VAL A 109 16.81 -6.34 17.32
C VAL A 109 16.33 -5.41 18.41
N SER A 110 16.67 -4.12 18.32
CA SER A 110 16.22 -3.12 19.28
C SER A 110 14.70 -2.91 19.18
N TRP A 111 14.07 -2.50 20.28
CA TRP A 111 12.64 -2.18 20.30
C TRP A 111 12.20 -1.18 19.22
N PRO A 112 12.94 -0.07 18.96
CA PRO A 112 12.59 0.85 17.88
C PRO A 112 12.59 0.17 16.51
N ALA A 113 13.59 -0.66 16.20
CA ALA A 113 13.65 -1.36 14.91
C ALA A 113 12.54 -2.41 14.78
N ALA A 114 12.21 -3.12 15.85
CA ALA A 114 11.12 -4.09 15.86
C ALA A 114 9.75 -3.41 15.69
N LEU A 115 9.52 -2.28 16.36
CA LEU A 115 8.30 -1.49 16.21
C LEU A 115 8.20 -0.86 14.81
N ALA A 116 9.32 -0.40 14.22
CA ALA A 116 9.33 0.09 12.85
C ALA A 116 8.90 -1.01 11.84
N ILE A 117 9.38 -2.25 12.02
CA ILE A 117 8.90 -3.39 11.21
C ILE A 117 7.40 -3.61 11.43
N GLY A 118 6.94 -3.53 12.67
CA GLY A 118 5.51 -3.60 12.98
C GLY A 118 4.70 -2.53 12.27
N ALA A 119 5.16 -1.28 12.28
CA ALA A 119 4.49 -0.14 11.66
C ALA A 119 4.41 -0.27 10.13
N VAL A 120 5.44 -0.82 9.49
CA VAL A 120 5.45 -1.08 8.04
C VAL A 120 4.45 -2.19 7.64
N VAL A 121 4.27 -3.20 8.50
CA VAL A 121 3.40 -4.36 8.22
C VAL A 121 1.93 -4.12 8.63
N ALA A 122 1.71 -3.24 9.60
CA ALA A 122 0.42 -2.99 10.23
C ALA A 122 -0.73 -2.55 9.30
N PRO A 123 -0.52 -1.66 8.31
CA PRO A 123 -1.61 -1.14 7.50
C PRO A 123 -2.13 -2.19 6.51
N PRO A 124 -3.43 -2.52 6.52
CA PRO A 124 -4.01 -3.41 5.52
C PRO A 124 -4.19 -2.71 4.16
N ASP A 125 -3.92 -3.43 3.06
CA ASP A 125 -4.21 -2.94 1.70
C ASP A 125 -5.70 -3.05 1.38
N ALA A 126 -6.43 -2.00 1.74
CA ALA A 126 -7.85 -1.90 1.48
C ALA A 126 -8.17 -1.58 0.00
N VAL A 127 -7.20 -1.10 -0.81
CA VAL A 127 -7.39 -0.92 -2.26
C VAL A 127 -7.53 -2.26 -2.95
N ALA A 128 -6.66 -3.22 -2.63
CA ALA A 128 -6.81 -4.60 -3.10
C ALA A 128 -8.12 -5.24 -2.62
N ALA A 129 -8.46 -5.05 -1.33
CA ALA A 129 -9.69 -5.61 -0.76
C ALA A 129 -10.97 -5.03 -1.39
N THR A 130 -11.01 -3.72 -1.66
CA THR A 130 -12.17 -3.07 -2.29
C THR A 130 -12.32 -3.44 -3.76
N ALA A 131 -11.22 -3.61 -4.50
CA ALA A 131 -11.23 -4.08 -5.88
C ALA A 131 -11.88 -5.47 -6.02
N ILE A 132 -11.53 -6.40 -5.13
CA ILE A 132 -12.15 -7.73 -5.08
C ILE A 132 -13.59 -7.62 -4.56
N GLY A 133 -13.79 -6.86 -3.49
CA GLY A 133 -15.08 -6.64 -2.85
C GLY A 133 -16.18 -6.12 -3.78
N ARG A 134 -15.83 -5.19 -4.69
CA ARG A 134 -16.76 -4.68 -5.70
C ARG A 134 -17.16 -5.75 -6.72
N ARG A 135 -16.25 -6.66 -7.09
CA ARG A 135 -16.54 -7.78 -8.02
C ARG A 135 -17.50 -8.80 -7.42
N ILE A 136 -17.43 -9.04 -6.12
CA ILE A 136 -18.31 -9.98 -5.40
C ILE A 136 -19.60 -9.32 -4.87
N GLY A 137 -19.82 -8.04 -5.15
CA GLY A 137 -21.06 -7.33 -4.79
C GLY A 137 -21.18 -6.93 -3.32
N LEU A 138 -20.07 -6.57 -2.65
CA LEU A 138 -20.12 -6.10 -1.27
C LEU A 138 -21.07 -4.90 -1.10
N PRO A 139 -21.81 -4.82 0.03
CA PRO A 139 -22.63 -3.67 0.35
C PRO A 139 -21.82 -2.36 0.33
N ARG A 140 -22.41 -1.29 -0.21
CA ARG A 140 -21.77 0.04 -0.32
C ARG A 140 -21.14 0.51 1.00
N ARG A 141 -21.81 0.26 2.12
CA ARG A 141 -21.31 0.62 3.46
C ARG A 141 -19.97 -0.07 3.80
N ILE A 142 -19.79 -1.33 3.44
CA ILE A 142 -18.53 -2.05 3.71
C ILE A 142 -17.41 -1.48 2.84
N VAL A 143 -17.71 -1.22 1.55
CA VAL A 143 -16.76 -0.58 0.63
C VAL A 143 -16.33 0.79 1.17
N THR A 144 -17.26 1.62 1.63
CA THR A 144 -16.94 2.92 2.25
C THR A 144 -16.06 2.78 3.49
N ILE A 145 -16.33 1.80 4.36
CA ILE A 145 -15.52 1.58 5.57
C ILE A 145 -14.10 1.18 5.19
N LEU A 146 -13.93 0.27 4.23
CA LEU A 146 -12.63 -0.17 3.74
C LEU A 146 -11.86 0.98 3.07
N GLU A 147 -12.51 1.76 2.22
CA GLU A 147 -11.91 2.95 1.59
C GLU A 147 -11.49 3.98 2.65
N GLY A 148 -12.35 4.24 3.65
CA GLY A 148 -12.07 5.17 4.73
C GLY A 148 -10.91 4.71 5.64
N GLU A 149 -10.79 3.42 5.89
CA GLU A 149 -9.68 2.83 6.63
C GLU A 149 -8.35 3.00 5.88
N SER A 150 -8.33 2.68 4.57
CA SER A 150 -7.13 2.76 3.72
C SER A 150 -6.48 4.14 3.66
N LEU A 151 -7.27 5.20 3.84
CA LEU A 151 -6.75 6.57 3.78
C LEU A 151 -5.99 6.95 5.04
N LEU A 152 -6.47 6.46 6.18
CA LEU A 152 -5.97 6.83 7.49
C LEU A 152 -4.91 5.85 7.99
N ASN A 153 -4.95 4.59 7.55
CA ASN A 153 -3.99 3.58 7.98
C ASN A 153 -2.56 3.91 7.50
N ASP A 154 -2.38 4.35 6.25
CA ASP A 154 -1.11 4.74 5.66
C ASP A 154 -0.50 5.93 6.42
N ALA A 155 -1.32 6.93 6.72
CA ALA A 155 -0.91 8.08 7.52
C ALA A 155 -0.52 7.66 8.95
N THR A 156 -1.29 6.76 9.57
CA THR A 156 -1.00 6.26 10.91
C THR A 156 0.31 5.45 10.94
N ALA A 157 0.56 4.66 9.90
CA ALA A 157 1.79 3.90 9.74
C ALA A 157 3.02 4.81 9.65
N LEU A 158 2.95 5.84 8.81
CA LEU A 158 4.03 6.81 8.61
C LEU A 158 4.33 7.60 9.88
N VAL A 159 3.31 7.89 10.69
CA VAL A 159 3.50 8.57 11.99
C VAL A 159 4.07 7.64 13.06
N ALA A 160 3.80 6.34 12.95
CA ALA A 160 4.33 5.33 13.87
C ALA A 160 5.78 4.91 13.56
N LEU A 161 6.25 5.17 12.33
CA LEU A 161 7.62 4.94 11.85
C LEU A 161 8.57 6.04 12.33
#